data_AF-A0A2T9Y356-F1
#
_entry.id   AF-A0A2T9Y356-F1
#
_cell.length_a   1.000
_cell.length_b   1.000
_cell.length_c   1.000
_cell.angle_alpha   90.00
_cell.angle_beta   90.00
_cell.angle_gamma   90.00
#
_symmetry.space_group_name_H-M   'P 1'
#
loop_
_entity.id
_entity.type
_entity.pdbx_description
1 polymer ?
#
loop_
_entity_poly.entity_id
_entity_poly.type
_entity_poly.pdbx_seq_one_letter_code
_entity_poly.pdbx_strand_id
1 'polypeptide(L)'
;MKYSKRGECPGFVDAMLRLSRLFKEAILDEYYYMLELQENNENINSDELELLQAMHTIWGLVEICLFKGYQTQGTIVKGFAFAEIYTTWYRFNFPETGASEPDVLILRKLVRGEFEQAIEILDDLCKKLDKDGIQVAEGLKELILNHPMIQKSGNKGIQQWVQRAVLFSGNLPQLPKEFEWLYRIAMIICGDQRYLSEQSENWLEYLGGELLFGLVHNRVFDLHGIAKHCFDELGDMEKESDVGKCLASVLLGNYGELFVYLSKVDLWLCTHIVDFIFNFEALETSVWNIFNSDPRLYYLTKYGDVLSSHEDYWLLSLDYYMCCGKNGHNMAEEILLRQPLENYSKFNKLLGLCKIYGFETGAESLYKNMGAELLRKEEFIGAIDCYYFVGSEKKMNEIGREILRQYLNTGSVNDLRGVESLCSSIISQVPILRSLQMHYNLLQYLKSGETLEITRLIAEIFGGGEPNEVWPVVIIDTIAVLNSSKVGSWRSEHFMEMSRASEELRNSPIKYNLYEPIISSSGNTLMSTFKTIQDVDDALLLFIYNNLKHISFI
;
A
#
# COMPACT_ATOMS: atom_id res chain seq x y z
N MET A 1 -9.69 0.95 16.78
CA MET A 1 -8.75 1.81 17.54
C MET A 1 -9.26 3.24 17.49
N LYS A 2 -9.49 3.88 18.65
CA LYS A 2 -9.59 5.34 18.72
C LYS A 2 -8.22 5.87 18.33
N TYR A 3 -8.10 6.57 17.21
CA TYR A 3 -6.89 7.29 16.85
C TYR A 3 -6.51 8.17 18.05
N SER A 4 -5.37 7.90 18.70
CA SER A 4 -4.81 8.84 19.66
C SER A 4 -4.66 10.18 18.95
N LYS A 5 -4.97 11.30 19.63
CA LYS A 5 -4.83 12.63 19.06
C LYS A 5 -3.41 12.77 18.49
N ARG A 6 -3.28 12.84 17.16
CA ARG A 6 -2.01 12.68 16.45
C ARG A 6 -1.02 13.83 16.75
N GLY A 7 -1.51 14.93 17.31
CA GLY A 7 -0.69 16.02 17.86
C GLY A 7 -0.08 15.80 19.26
N GLU A 8 -0.28 14.65 19.90
CA GLU A 8 0.28 14.38 21.25
C GLU A 8 1.74 13.88 21.24
N CYS A 9 2.30 13.53 20.07
CA CYS A 9 3.70 13.12 19.96
C CYS A 9 4.61 14.34 19.70
N PRO A 10 5.52 14.69 20.63
CA PRO A 10 6.46 15.79 20.42
C PRO A 10 7.27 15.59 19.13
N GLY A 11 7.24 16.58 18.22
CA GLY A 11 7.99 16.56 16.96
C GLY A 11 7.27 15.92 15.77
N PHE A 12 6.02 15.45 15.90
CA PHE A 12 5.25 14.90 14.78
C PHE A 12 5.07 15.92 13.64
N VAL A 13 4.68 17.15 13.97
CA VAL A 13 4.50 18.23 12.98
C VAL A 13 5.81 18.53 12.26
N ASP A 14 6.93 18.60 12.99
CA ASP A 14 8.26 18.82 12.39
C ASP A 14 8.68 17.68 11.46
N ALA A 15 8.40 16.43 11.84
CA ALA A 15 8.67 15.26 11.01
C ALA A 15 7.82 15.28 9.73
N MET A 16 6.54 15.63 9.83
CA MET A 16 5.64 15.76 8.68
C MET A 16 6.05 16.90 7.74
N LEU A 17 6.52 18.04 8.27
CA LEU A 17 7.05 19.13 7.44
C LEU A 17 8.31 18.70 6.69
N ARG A 18 9.21 17.97 7.35
CA ARG A 18 10.38 17.38 6.69
C ARG A 18 9.97 16.39 5.61
N LEU A 19 8.99 15.53 5.88
CA LEU A 19 8.51 14.57 4.90
C LEU A 19 7.87 15.27 3.69
N SER A 20 7.01 16.27 3.91
CA SER A 20 6.41 17.06 2.83
C SER A 20 7.48 17.76 1.97
N ARG A 21 8.56 18.25 2.60
CA ARG A 21 9.71 18.81 1.90
C ARG A 21 10.44 17.77 1.06
N LEU A 22 10.68 16.57 1.59
CA LEU A 22 11.31 15.47 0.85
C LEU A 22 10.49 15.05 -0.37
N PHE A 23 9.16 15.02 -0.27
CA PHE A 23 8.28 14.74 -1.42
C PHE A 23 8.45 15.80 -2.50
N LYS A 24 8.44 17.08 -2.12
CA LYS A 24 8.62 18.18 -3.07
C LYS A 24 10.01 18.16 -3.72
N GLU A 25 11.06 17.92 -2.94
CA GLU A 25 12.44 17.79 -3.44
C GLU A 25 12.57 16.60 -4.39
N ALA A 26 11.99 15.44 -4.06
CA ALA A 26 12.00 14.27 -4.94
C ALA A 26 11.27 14.50 -6.27
N ILE A 27 10.11 15.18 -6.27
CA ILE A 27 9.41 15.55 -7.52
C ILE A 27 10.29 16.46 -8.38
N LEU A 28 11.01 17.40 -7.75
CA LEU A 28 11.87 18.35 -8.45
C LEU A 28 13.14 17.68 -8.99
N ASP A 29 13.75 16.78 -8.22
CA ASP A 29 14.91 16.00 -8.64
C ASP A 29 14.55 15.12 -9.84
N GLU A 30 13.38 14.48 -9.82
CA GLU A 30 12.87 13.71 -10.96
C GLU A 30 12.61 14.59 -12.18
N TYR A 31 12.04 15.79 -11.98
CA TYR A 31 11.85 16.77 -13.05
C TYR A 31 13.18 17.15 -13.73
N TYR A 32 14.21 17.47 -12.93
CA TYR A 32 15.52 17.84 -13.50
C TYR A 32 16.21 16.66 -14.18
N TYR A 33 16.10 15.46 -13.61
CA TYR A 33 16.62 14.25 -14.24
C TYR A 33 15.98 14.03 -15.62
N MET A 34 14.64 14.14 -15.70
CA MET A 34 13.92 14.00 -16.97
C MET A 34 14.25 15.11 -17.96
N LEU A 35 14.44 16.36 -17.49
CA LEU A 35 14.87 17.47 -18.33
C LEU A 35 16.26 17.24 -18.93
N GLU A 36 17.23 16.77 -18.14
CA GLU A 36 18.59 16.44 -18.59
C GLU A 36 18.57 15.35 -19.67
N LEU A 37 17.75 14.31 -19.49
CA LEU A 37 17.61 13.27 -20.49
C LEU A 37 16.98 13.81 -21.80
N GLN A 38 16.03 14.76 -21.72
CA GLN A 38 15.40 15.38 -22.89
C GLN A 38 16.40 16.24 -23.68
N GLU A 39 17.23 17.02 -22.98
CA GLU A 39 18.32 17.80 -23.59
C GLU A 39 19.34 16.90 -24.30
N ASN A 40 19.52 15.67 -23.83
CA ASN A 40 20.37 14.65 -24.44
C ASN A 40 19.71 13.91 -25.63
N ASN A 41 18.57 14.39 -26.14
CA ASN A 41 17.78 13.80 -27.24
C ASN A 41 17.30 12.36 -26.98
N GLU A 42 17.12 11.96 -25.72
CA GLU A 42 16.35 10.77 -25.43
C GLU A 42 14.86 11.05 -25.67
N ASN A 43 14.13 10.07 -26.21
CA ASN A 43 12.73 10.24 -26.60
C ASN A 43 11.83 10.26 -25.36
N ILE A 44 11.82 11.37 -24.66
CA ILE A 44 11.04 11.58 -23.43
C ILE A 44 9.69 12.20 -23.77
N ASN A 45 8.68 11.72 -23.05
CA ASN A 45 7.33 12.23 -23.16
C ASN A 45 7.24 13.64 -22.54
N SER A 46 6.93 14.66 -23.35
CA SER A 46 6.72 16.04 -22.89
C SER A 46 5.64 16.12 -21.79
N ASP A 47 4.65 15.25 -21.87
CA ASP A 47 3.51 15.24 -20.95
C ASP A 47 3.92 14.86 -19.52
N GLU A 48 4.94 14.00 -19.36
CA GLU A 48 5.45 13.60 -18.04
C GLU A 48 6.21 14.76 -17.36
N LEU A 49 6.97 15.52 -18.14
CA LEU A 49 7.68 16.68 -17.64
C LEU A 49 6.71 17.79 -17.21
N GLU A 50 5.67 18.05 -18.01
CA GLU A 50 4.58 18.97 -17.67
C GLU A 50 3.86 18.53 -16.39
N LEU A 51 3.61 17.23 -16.23
CA LEU A 51 2.98 16.68 -15.04
C LEU A 51 3.86 16.87 -13.80
N LEU A 52 5.16 16.55 -13.85
CA LEU A 52 6.08 16.74 -12.72
C LEU A 52 6.18 18.22 -12.31
N GLN A 53 6.22 19.13 -13.29
CA GLN A 53 6.19 20.58 -13.03
C GLN A 53 4.87 20.99 -12.36
N ALA A 54 3.73 20.49 -12.84
CA ALA A 54 2.43 20.75 -12.24
C ALA A 54 2.34 20.24 -10.80
N MET A 55 2.81 19.02 -10.54
CA MET A 55 2.86 18.41 -9.21
C MET A 55 3.72 19.25 -8.25
N HIS A 56 4.92 19.65 -8.66
CA HIS A 56 5.80 20.50 -7.86
C HIS A 56 5.14 21.87 -7.57
N THR A 57 4.54 22.48 -8.58
CA THR A 57 3.86 23.79 -8.48
C THR A 57 2.75 23.75 -7.43
N ILE A 58 1.85 22.77 -7.56
CA ILE A 58 0.69 22.60 -6.65
C ILE A 58 1.16 22.24 -5.24
N TRP A 59 2.06 21.27 -5.10
CA TRP A 59 2.57 20.83 -3.79
C TRP A 59 3.25 21.98 -3.05
N GLY A 60 4.07 22.75 -3.76
CA GLY A 60 4.74 23.93 -3.22
C GLY A 60 3.75 24.95 -2.67
N LEU A 61 2.69 25.27 -3.41
CA LEU A 61 1.68 26.22 -2.94
C LEU A 61 0.89 25.69 -1.74
N VAL A 62 0.49 24.41 -1.77
CA VAL A 62 -0.20 23.76 -0.64
C VAL A 62 0.65 23.81 0.63
N GLU A 63 1.94 23.48 0.54
CA GLU A 63 2.87 23.54 1.66
C GLU A 63 2.98 24.97 2.23
N ILE A 64 3.11 25.96 1.35
CA ILE A 64 3.23 27.38 1.73
C ILE A 64 1.95 27.86 2.41
N CYS A 65 0.77 27.56 1.85
CA CYS A 65 -0.50 28.08 2.35
C CYS A 65 -0.99 27.34 3.60
N LEU A 66 -1.02 26.01 3.55
CA LEU A 66 -1.67 25.17 4.56
C LEU A 66 -0.70 24.76 5.68
N PHE A 67 0.46 24.19 5.35
CA PHE A 67 1.32 23.58 6.35
C PHE A 67 2.12 24.62 7.17
N LYS A 68 2.34 25.82 6.62
CA LYS A 68 2.92 26.96 7.34
C LYS A 68 1.87 27.88 7.99
N GLY A 69 0.58 27.55 7.88
CA GLY A 69 -0.50 28.21 8.62
C GLY A 69 -0.85 29.63 8.17
N TYR A 70 -0.67 29.95 6.88
CA TYR A 70 -0.95 31.29 6.34
C TYR A 70 -2.43 31.55 6.04
N GLN A 71 -3.29 30.52 6.07
CA GLN A 71 -4.74 30.65 5.87
C GLN A 71 -5.46 31.42 6.99
N THR A 72 -4.88 31.52 8.18
CA THR A 72 -5.48 32.29 9.27
C THR A 72 -5.17 33.78 9.12
N GLN A 73 -6.14 34.63 9.44
CA GLN A 73 -5.92 36.08 9.51
C GLN A 73 -4.75 36.41 10.42
N GLY A 74 -3.96 37.40 10.03
CA GLY A 74 -2.71 37.73 10.69
C GLY A 74 -2.36 39.20 10.66
N THR A 75 -1.18 39.49 11.20
CA THR A 75 -0.61 40.84 11.16
C THR A 75 0.00 41.11 9.79
N ILE A 76 0.25 42.38 9.50
CA ILE A 76 0.98 42.80 8.30
C ILE A 76 2.38 42.16 8.20
N VAL A 77 3.02 41.85 9.34
CA VAL A 77 4.31 41.12 9.39
C VAL A 77 4.16 39.72 8.79
N LYS A 78 3.06 39.03 9.13
CA LYS A 78 2.73 37.72 8.56
C LYS A 78 2.51 37.84 7.04
N GLY A 79 1.83 38.90 6.60
CA GLY A 79 1.61 39.16 5.17
C GLY A 79 2.90 39.34 4.38
N PHE A 80 3.82 40.19 4.84
CA PHE A 80 5.12 40.36 4.16
C PHE A 80 5.99 39.10 4.17
N ALA A 81 5.96 38.33 5.26
CA ALA A 81 6.64 37.03 5.30
C ALA A 81 6.04 36.03 4.29
N PHE A 82 4.72 36.05 4.09
CA PHE A 82 4.07 35.26 3.05
C PHE A 82 4.47 35.75 1.65
N ALA A 83 4.46 37.08 1.42
CA ALA A 83 4.82 37.69 0.15
C ALA A 83 6.22 37.28 -0.33
N GLU A 84 7.20 37.20 0.58
CA GLU A 84 8.56 36.73 0.28
C GLU A 84 8.57 35.29 -0.25
N ILE A 85 7.85 34.40 0.44
CA ILE A 85 7.79 32.98 0.09
C ILE A 85 6.98 32.79 -1.21
N TYR A 86 5.83 33.45 -1.33
CA TYR A 86 4.93 33.35 -2.47
C TYR A 86 5.56 33.88 -3.76
N THR A 87 6.16 35.07 -3.73
CA THR A 87 6.77 35.66 -4.94
C THR A 87 7.97 34.83 -5.40
N THR A 88 8.73 34.25 -4.47
CA THR A 88 9.82 33.31 -4.82
C THR A 88 9.29 32.04 -5.48
N TRP A 89 8.22 31.45 -4.93
CA TRP A 89 7.54 30.31 -5.55
C TRP A 89 6.96 30.67 -6.92
N TYR A 90 6.34 31.84 -7.06
CA TYR A 90 5.74 32.28 -8.32
C TYR A 90 6.79 32.45 -9.42
N ARG A 91 7.89 33.16 -9.14
CA ARG A 91 8.98 33.36 -10.11
C ARG A 91 9.61 32.06 -10.57
N PHE A 92 9.70 31.06 -9.68
CA PHE A 92 10.24 29.75 -10.02
C PHE A 92 9.33 28.98 -10.98
N ASN A 93 8.02 28.93 -10.71
CA ASN A 93 7.09 28.12 -11.51
C ASN A 93 6.58 28.84 -12.78
N PHE A 94 6.61 30.17 -12.78
CA PHE A 94 6.14 31.01 -13.89
C PHE A 94 7.23 32.02 -14.30
N PRO A 95 8.35 31.57 -14.89
CA PRO A 95 9.44 32.46 -15.30
C PRO A 95 8.96 33.48 -16.34
N GLU A 96 9.53 34.68 -16.28
CA GLU A 96 9.22 35.74 -17.25
C GLU A 96 9.70 35.33 -18.65
N THR A 97 8.82 35.49 -19.65
CA THR A 97 9.15 35.19 -21.05
C THR A 97 9.05 36.46 -21.90
N GLY A 98 10.03 36.65 -22.78
CA GLY A 98 10.06 37.76 -23.73
C GLY A 98 10.87 38.98 -23.28
N ALA A 99 11.25 39.82 -24.25
CA ALA A 99 11.90 41.10 -24.01
C ALA A 99 10.85 42.22 -24.02
N SER A 100 10.84 43.05 -22.98
CA SER A 100 10.00 44.25 -22.88
C SER A 100 10.86 45.51 -22.91
N GLU A 101 10.26 46.65 -23.28
CA GLU A 101 10.94 47.94 -23.14
C GLU A 101 11.28 48.21 -21.66
N PRO A 102 12.40 48.89 -21.34
CA PRO A 102 12.87 49.01 -19.96
C PRO A 102 11.87 49.65 -18.98
N ASP A 103 11.04 50.57 -19.46
CA ASP A 103 10.01 51.27 -18.69
C ASP A 103 8.79 50.39 -18.36
N VAL A 104 8.48 49.39 -19.19
CA VAL A 104 7.49 48.35 -18.88
C VAL A 104 8.12 47.25 -18.01
N LEU A 105 9.36 46.88 -18.31
CA LEU A 105 10.08 45.82 -17.62
C LEU A 105 10.22 46.13 -16.12
N ILE A 106 10.57 47.37 -15.75
CA ILE A 106 10.67 47.77 -14.34
C ILE A 106 9.35 47.60 -13.57
N LEU A 107 8.21 47.94 -14.17
CA LEU A 107 6.89 47.79 -13.54
C LEU A 107 6.63 46.32 -13.23
N ARG A 108 6.92 45.44 -14.19
CA ARG A 108 6.77 44.00 -14.02
C ARG A 108 7.74 43.42 -12.99
N LYS A 109 9.01 43.85 -12.99
CA LYS A 109 10.00 43.47 -11.96
C LYS A 109 9.53 43.81 -10.55
N LEU A 110 8.88 44.97 -10.37
CA LEU A 110 8.34 45.36 -9.08
C LEU A 110 7.20 44.44 -8.62
N VAL A 111 6.21 44.17 -9.47
CA VAL A 111 5.07 43.29 -9.14
C VAL A 111 5.54 41.87 -8.81
N ARG A 112 6.62 41.40 -9.45
CA ARG A 112 7.23 40.08 -9.20
C ARG A 112 8.16 40.06 -7.99
N GLY A 113 8.47 41.19 -7.37
CA GLY A 113 9.39 41.32 -6.23
C GLY A 113 10.87 41.21 -6.59
N GLU A 114 11.25 41.44 -7.85
CA GLU A 114 12.62 41.45 -8.35
C GLU A 114 13.28 42.83 -8.13
N PHE A 115 13.36 43.24 -6.87
CA PHE A 115 13.75 44.62 -6.49
C PHE A 115 15.14 45.04 -6.96
N GLU A 116 16.12 44.13 -6.96
CA GLU A 116 17.48 44.43 -7.40
C GLU A 116 17.51 44.83 -8.89
N GLN A 117 16.89 44.02 -9.74
CA GLN A 117 16.77 44.32 -11.18
C GLN A 117 15.94 45.57 -11.42
N ALA A 118 14.86 45.78 -10.65
CA ALA A 118 14.06 46.99 -10.75
C ALA A 118 14.87 48.26 -10.44
N ILE A 119 15.76 48.22 -9.45
CA ILE A 119 16.63 49.35 -9.10
C ILE A 119 17.67 49.61 -10.17
N GLU A 120 18.28 48.57 -10.73
CA GLU A 120 19.26 48.72 -11.83
C GLU A 120 18.63 49.38 -13.05
N ILE A 121 17.43 48.93 -13.45
CA ILE A 121 16.68 49.52 -14.55
C ILE A 121 16.29 50.98 -14.22
N LEU A 122 15.88 51.25 -12.98
CA LEU A 122 15.53 52.61 -12.54
C LEU A 122 16.73 53.54 -12.68
N ASP A 123 17.91 53.13 -12.20
CA ASP A 123 19.14 53.92 -12.26
C ASP A 123 19.55 54.26 -13.70
N ASP A 124 19.34 53.33 -14.64
CA ASP A 124 19.61 53.57 -16.05
C ASP A 124 18.60 54.53 -16.70
N LEU A 125 17.32 54.42 -16.35
CA LEU A 125 16.27 55.32 -16.82
C LEU A 125 16.42 56.74 -16.24
N CYS A 126 16.89 56.86 -14.98
CA CYS A 126 17.09 58.13 -14.29
C CYS A 126 18.05 59.08 -15.03
N LYS A 127 19.01 58.55 -15.79
CA LYS A 127 19.98 59.35 -16.57
C LYS A 127 19.34 60.28 -17.59
N LYS A 128 18.07 60.03 -17.95
CA LYS A 128 17.31 60.79 -18.96
C LYS A 128 16.27 61.73 -18.36
N LEU A 129 16.14 61.77 -17.02
CA LEU A 129 15.13 62.55 -16.31
C LEU A 129 15.56 64.01 -16.13
N ASP A 130 14.58 64.89 -15.99
CA ASP A 130 14.78 66.25 -15.52
C ASP A 130 14.97 66.31 -14.00
N LYS A 131 15.20 67.50 -13.44
CA LYS A 131 15.50 67.66 -12.01
C LYS A 131 14.37 67.13 -11.10
N ASP A 132 13.12 67.38 -11.48
CA ASP A 132 11.95 66.97 -10.69
C ASP A 132 11.73 65.45 -10.81
N GLY A 133 11.92 64.88 -12.00
CA GLY A 133 11.91 63.43 -12.23
C GLY A 133 13.01 62.69 -11.46
N ILE A 134 14.23 63.24 -11.41
CA ILE A 134 15.33 62.67 -10.62
C ILE A 134 14.96 62.62 -9.14
N GLN A 135 14.38 63.69 -8.58
CA GLN A 135 13.98 63.73 -7.17
C GLN A 135 12.90 62.67 -6.86
N VAL A 136 11.92 62.51 -7.76
CA VAL A 136 10.88 61.46 -7.61
C VAL A 136 11.51 60.08 -7.68
N ALA A 137 12.40 59.84 -8.64
CA ALA A 137 13.04 58.55 -8.81
C ALA A 137 13.97 58.19 -7.63
N GLU A 138 14.70 59.15 -7.06
CA GLU A 138 15.50 58.96 -5.85
C GLU A 138 14.61 58.57 -4.64
N GLY A 139 13.46 59.23 -4.48
CA GLY A 139 12.50 58.88 -3.44
C GLY A 139 11.88 57.49 -3.62
N LEU A 140 11.56 57.11 -4.86
CA LEU A 140 11.08 55.76 -5.19
C LEU A 140 12.16 54.71 -4.92
N LYS A 141 13.40 54.98 -5.30
CA LYS A 141 14.54 54.11 -5.01
C LYS A 141 14.73 53.92 -3.51
N GLU A 142 14.61 54.98 -2.71
CA GLU A 142 14.65 54.88 -1.25
C GLU A 142 13.52 53.99 -0.70
N LEU A 143 12.29 54.13 -1.23
CA LEU A 143 11.16 53.29 -0.83
C LEU A 143 11.37 51.82 -1.19
N ILE A 144 11.91 51.51 -2.37
CA ILE A 144 12.21 50.14 -2.78
C ILE A 144 13.30 49.55 -1.88
N LEU A 145 14.41 50.25 -1.68
CA LEU A 145 15.54 49.78 -0.85
C LEU A 145 15.12 49.53 0.60
N ASN A 146 14.20 50.34 1.13
CA ASN A 146 13.67 50.18 2.48
C ASN A 146 12.45 49.26 2.56
N HIS A 147 12.08 48.58 1.47
CA HIS A 147 10.94 47.69 1.45
C HIS A 147 11.07 46.61 2.54
N PRO A 148 9.99 46.27 3.28
CA PRO A 148 10.08 45.38 4.44
C PRO A 148 10.68 44.00 4.16
N MET A 149 10.50 43.47 2.94
CA MET A 149 11.11 42.20 2.54
C MET A 149 12.63 42.28 2.40
N ILE A 150 13.17 43.39 1.86
CA ILE A 150 14.62 43.57 1.70
C ILE A 150 15.26 43.77 3.07
N GLN A 151 14.68 44.65 3.88
CA GLN A 151 15.21 45.01 5.19
C GLN A 151 14.91 43.97 6.28
N LYS A 152 14.10 42.95 5.98
CA LYS A 152 13.58 41.97 6.95
C LYS A 152 13.03 42.66 8.21
N SER A 153 12.25 43.71 7.97
CA SER A 153 11.81 44.63 9.00
C SER A 153 10.82 43.98 9.97
N GLY A 154 11.01 44.22 11.27
CA GLY A 154 9.97 43.96 12.26
C GLY A 154 8.78 44.92 12.12
N ASN A 155 7.73 44.73 12.93
CA ASN A 155 6.49 45.50 12.86
C ASN A 155 6.70 47.04 12.79
N LYS A 156 7.64 47.59 13.59
CA LYS A 156 7.94 49.03 13.58
C LYS A 156 8.51 49.51 12.24
N GLY A 157 9.42 48.73 11.63
CA GLY A 157 10.01 49.07 10.33
C GLY A 157 8.96 49.01 9.22
N ILE A 158 8.09 48.00 9.24
CA ILE A 158 6.95 47.91 8.32
C ILE A 158 6.04 49.13 8.44
N GLN A 159 5.64 49.51 9.65
CA GLN A 159 4.78 50.68 9.85
C GLN A 159 5.42 51.98 9.37
N GLN A 160 6.73 52.15 9.60
CA GLN A 160 7.48 53.32 9.10
C GLN A 160 7.51 53.35 7.57
N TRP A 161 7.77 52.21 6.93
CA TRP A 161 7.77 52.11 5.48
C TRP A 161 6.39 52.42 4.89
N VAL A 162 5.32 51.83 5.44
CA VAL A 162 3.93 52.10 5.02
C VAL A 162 3.59 53.60 5.15
N GLN A 163 3.97 54.25 6.25
CA GLN A 163 3.76 55.68 6.43
C GLN A 163 4.50 56.51 5.38
N ARG A 164 5.74 56.13 5.05
CA ARG A 164 6.53 56.81 4.01
C ARG A 164 5.90 56.65 2.64
N ALA A 165 5.40 55.45 2.29
CA ALA A 165 4.71 55.22 1.02
C ALA A 165 3.44 56.09 0.89
N VAL A 166 2.63 56.17 1.94
CA VAL A 166 1.43 57.04 1.97
C VAL A 166 1.78 58.53 1.89
N LEU A 167 2.84 58.97 2.58
CA LEU A 167 3.31 60.35 2.48
C LEU A 167 3.88 60.67 1.10
N PHE A 168 4.52 59.71 0.46
CA PHE A 168 5.08 59.85 -0.87
C PHE A 168 3.97 60.04 -1.91
N SER A 169 2.93 59.18 -1.90
CA SER A 169 1.80 59.32 -2.83
C SER A 169 1.07 60.67 -2.67
N GLY A 170 0.90 61.14 -1.44
CA GLY A 170 0.25 62.43 -1.16
C GLY A 170 1.05 63.67 -1.61
N ASN A 171 2.37 63.53 -1.83
CA ASN A 171 3.26 64.62 -2.22
C ASN A 171 3.82 64.48 -3.64
N LEU A 172 3.28 63.58 -4.45
CA LEU A 172 3.78 63.32 -5.79
C LEU A 172 3.55 64.56 -6.69
N PRO A 173 4.59 65.14 -7.31
CA PRO A 173 4.43 66.27 -8.21
C PRO A 173 3.74 65.85 -9.51
N GLN A 174 3.18 66.83 -10.23
CA GLN A 174 2.70 66.57 -11.59
C GLN A 174 3.89 66.29 -12.51
N LEU A 175 3.93 65.09 -13.07
CA LEU A 175 5.00 64.67 -13.98
C LEU A 175 4.60 64.95 -15.45
N PRO A 176 5.57 65.33 -16.31
CA PRO A 176 5.41 65.34 -17.76
C PRO A 176 4.91 63.98 -18.29
N LYS A 177 4.15 63.99 -19.41
CA LYS A 177 3.62 62.76 -20.03
C LYS A 177 4.69 61.75 -20.41
N GLU A 178 5.88 62.23 -20.79
CA GLU A 178 7.05 61.40 -21.10
C GLU A 178 7.57 60.59 -19.89
N PHE A 179 7.20 60.96 -18.67
CA PHE A 179 7.54 60.27 -17.43
C PHE A 179 6.32 59.59 -16.79
N GLU A 180 5.29 59.24 -17.58
CA GLU A 180 4.12 58.50 -17.10
C GLU A 180 4.52 57.16 -16.45
N TRP A 181 5.55 56.48 -16.97
CA TRP A 181 6.10 55.27 -16.38
C TRP A 181 6.59 55.48 -14.94
N LEU A 182 7.15 56.65 -14.61
CA LEU A 182 7.62 56.99 -13.26
C LEU A 182 6.44 57.20 -12.30
N TYR A 183 5.36 57.80 -12.80
CA TYR A 183 4.09 57.88 -12.08
C TYR A 183 3.53 56.48 -11.82
N ARG A 184 3.52 55.59 -12.82
CA ARG A 184 3.06 54.20 -12.69
C ARG A 184 3.87 53.43 -11.64
N ILE A 185 5.20 53.57 -11.61
CA ILE A 185 6.05 53.00 -10.55
C ILE A 185 5.61 53.50 -9.18
N ALA A 186 5.38 54.81 -9.03
CA ALA A 186 4.92 55.38 -7.78
C ALA A 186 3.59 54.78 -7.32
N MET A 187 2.62 54.64 -8.23
CA MET A 187 1.32 54.07 -7.91
C MET A 187 1.42 52.59 -7.50
N ILE A 188 2.27 51.79 -8.18
CA ILE A 188 2.55 50.39 -7.78
C ILE A 188 3.12 50.33 -6.37
N ILE A 189 4.19 51.08 -6.08
CA ILE A 189 4.86 51.05 -4.77
C ILE A 189 3.94 51.51 -3.65
N CYS A 190 3.03 52.43 -3.96
CA CYS A 190 2.06 52.93 -3.01
C CYS A 190 0.85 52.01 -2.83
N GLY A 191 0.75 50.90 -3.57
CA GLY A 191 -0.31 49.89 -3.42
C GLY A 191 -1.61 50.24 -4.16
N ASP A 192 -1.54 50.99 -5.25
CA ASP A 192 -2.73 51.27 -6.07
C ASP A 192 -3.13 50.03 -6.89
N GLN A 193 -4.27 49.46 -6.53
CA GLN A 193 -4.80 48.21 -7.06
C GLN A 193 -4.94 48.22 -8.58
N ARG A 194 -5.36 49.36 -9.16
CA ARG A 194 -5.56 49.48 -10.61
C ARG A 194 -4.24 49.32 -11.37
N TYR A 195 -3.17 49.92 -10.88
CA TYR A 195 -1.87 49.81 -11.53
C TYR A 195 -1.24 48.45 -11.31
N LEU A 196 -1.48 47.84 -10.14
CA LEU A 196 -1.04 46.47 -9.86
C LEU A 196 -1.71 45.46 -10.81
N SER A 197 -3.02 45.58 -11.04
CA SER A 197 -3.74 44.69 -11.96
C SER A 197 -3.38 44.95 -13.42
N GLU A 198 -3.33 46.22 -13.86
CA GLU A 198 -2.98 46.59 -15.24
C GLU A 198 -1.58 46.08 -15.67
N GLN A 199 -0.63 45.95 -14.73
CA GLN A 199 0.74 45.49 -15.02
C GLN A 199 0.96 43.99 -14.84
N SER A 200 -0.03 43.27 -14.34
CA SER A 200 0.05 41.83 -14.11
C SER A 200 -0.44 41.04 -15.32
N GLU A 201 0.28 39.99 -15.72
CA GLU A 201 -0.13 39.11 -16.82
C GLU A 201 -1.33 38.22 -16.44
N ASN A 202 -1.40 37.83 -15.18
CA ASN A 202 -2.45 36.96 -14.65
C ASN A 202 -2.75 37.29 -13.18
N TRP A 203 -3.85 36.73 -12.67
CA TRP A 203 -4.31 36.98 -11.31
C TRP A 203 -3.33 36.50 -10.22
N LEU A 204 -2.48 35.50 -10.51
CA LEU A 204 -1.44 35.02 -9.59
C LEU A 204 -0.27 36.03 -9.47
N GLU A 205 0.13 36.66 -10.59
CA GLU A 205 1.11 37.76 -10.58
C GLU A 205 0.56 38.97 -9.82
N TYR A 206 -0.72 39.29 -10.07
CA TYR A 206 -1.42 40.37 -9.38
C TYR A 206 -1.52 40.13 -7.87
N LEU A 207 -1.82 38.89 -7.45
CA LEU A 207 -1.76 38.51 -6.05
C LEU A 207 -0.37 38.76 -5.46
N GLY A 208 0.71 38.47 -6.22
CA GLY A 208 2.07 38.82 -5.82
C GLY A 208 2.22 40.33 -5.57
N GLY A 209 1.77 41.16 -6.50
CA GLY A 209 1.77 42.63 -6.37
C GLY A 209 0.98 43.15 -5.17
N GLU A 210 -0.23 42.64 -4.95
CA GLU A 210 -1.07 43.00 -3.80
C GLU A 210 -0.43 42.61 -2.47
N LEU A 211 0.24 41.47 -2.41
CA LEU A 211 0.96 41.01 -1.22
C LEU A 211 2.21 41.86 -0.93
N LEU A 212 2.88 42.36 -1.97
CA LEU A 212 4.04 43.24 -1.85
C LEU A 212 3.66 44.66 -1.46
N PHE A 213 2.68 45.26 -2.15
CA PHE A 213 2.40 46.69 -2.04
C PHE A 213 0.99 47.03 -1.57
N GLY A 214 -0.01 46.20 -1.85
CA GLY A 214 -1.40 46.42 -1.41
C GLY A 214 -1.56 46.41 0.12
N LEU A 215 -0.64 45.76 0.85
CA LEU A 215 -0.60 45.79 2.32
C LEU A 215 -0.34 47.18 2.91
N VAL A 216 0.09 48.17 2.11
CA VAL A 216 0.19 49.58 2.54
C VAL A 216 -1.15 50.10 3.08
N HIS A 217 -2.26 49.67 2.49
CA HIS A 217 -3.61 50.12 2.87
C HIS A 217 -4.32 49.17 3.86
N ASN A 218 -3.83 47.93 4.00
CA ASN A 218 -4.46 46.88 4.80
C ASN A 218 -3.72 46.63 6.11
N ARG A 219 -4.40 46.84 7.24
CA ARG A 219 -3.81 46.60 8.59
C ARG A 219 -3.88 45.14 9.05
N VAL A 220 -4.70 44.34 8.38
CA VAL A 220 -4.90 42.92 8.65
C VAL A 220 -4.53 42.15 7.40
N PHE A 221 -3.74 41.09 7.57
CA PHE A 221 -3.45 40.15 6.50
C PHE A 221 -4.55 39.09 6.47
N ASP A 222 -5.24 38.99 5.34
CA ASP A 222 -6.25 37.97 5.05
C ASP A 222 -5.99 37.41 3.64
N LEU A 223 -5.33 36.26 3.57
CA LEU A 223 -4.96 35.65 2.29
C LEU A 223 -6.18 35.37 1.42
N HIS A 224 -7.25 34.82 2.01
CA HIS A 224 -8.46 34.47 1.27
C HIS A 224 -9.12 35.72 0.68
N GLY A 225 -9.25 36.78 1.47
CA GLY A 225 -9.82 38.05 1.01
C GLY A 225 -9.01 38.68 -0.13
N ILE A 226 -7.68 38.71 0.00
CA ILE A 226 -6.80 39.29 -1.02
C ILE A 226 -6.81 38.43 -2.29
N ALA A 227 -6.69 37.11 -2.17
CA ALA A 227 -6.72 36.20 -3.31
C ALA A 227 -8.05 36.26 -4.07
N LYS A 228 -9.18 36.32 -3.33
CA LYS A 228 -10.51 36.47 -3.93
C LYS A 228 -10.62 37.76 -4.73
N HIS A 229 -10.15 38.88 -4.18
CA HIS A 229 -10.14 40.15 -4.90
C HIS A 229 -9.36 40.06 -6.22
N CYS A 230 -8.14 39.49 -6.17
CA CYS A 230 -7.30 39.34 -7.36
C CYS A 230 -7.96 38.42 -8.41
N PHE A 231 -8.58 37.33 -7.95
CA PHE A 231 -9.26 36.38 -8.80
C PHE A 231 -10.54 36.97 -9.43
N ASP A 232 -11.33 37.74 -8.68
CA ASP A 232 -12.53 38.40 -9.20
C ASP A 232 -12.19 39.45 -10.28
N GLU A 233 -10.99 40.04 -10.24
CA GLU A 233 -10.54 41.06 -11.20
C GLU A 233 -9.94 40.47 -12.48
N LEU A 234 -9.06 39.46 -12.37
CA LEU A 234 -8.30 38.92 -13.51
C LEU A 234 -8.49 37.41 -13.75
N GLY A 235 -9.14 36.70 -12.84
CA GLY A 235 -9.33 35.25 -12.89
C GLY A 235 -10.61 34.83 -13.60
N ASP A 236 -10.62 33.60 -14.11
CA ASP A 236 -11.80 32.97 -14.70
C ASP A 236 -11.70 31.44 -14.59
N MET A 237 -12.44 30.86 -13.64
CA MET A 237 -12.38 29.41 -13.36
C MET A 237 -12.67 28.54 -14.58
N GLU A 238 -13.46 29.00 -15.54
CA GLU A 238 -13.78 28.20 -16.73
C GLU A 238 -12.60 28.12 -17.71
N LYS A 239 -11.79 29.17 -17.76
CA LYS A 239 -10.60 29.26 -18.62
C LYS A 239 -9.34 28.66 -18.00
N GLU A 240 -9.32 28.48 -16.68
CA GLU A 240 -8.18 27.90 -15.97
C GLU A 240 -7.95 26.43 -16.35
N SER A 241 -6.67 26.04 -16.46
CA SER A 241 -6.26 24.64 -16.56
C SER A 241 -6.59 23.90 -15.26
N ASP A 242 -6.55 22.56 -15.24
CA ASP A 242 -6.80 21.82 -13.99
C ASP A 242 -5.76 22.17 -12.91
N VAL A 243 -4.53 22.52 -13.30
CA VAL A 243 -3.51 23.08 -12.40
C VAL A 243 -3.93 24.44 -11.87
N GLY A 244 -4.32 25.37 -12.75
CA GLY A 244 -4.79 26.71 -12.36
C GLY A 244 -5.98 26.65 -11.40
N LYS A 245 -6.92 25.74 -11.67
CA LYS A 245 -8.07 25.45 -10.78
C LYS A 245 -7.63 24.95 -9.42
N CYS A 246 -6.62 24.08 -9.33
CA CYS A 246 -6.05 23.67 -8.05
C CYS A 246 -5.47 24.86 -7.29
N LEU A 247 -4.67 25.70 -7.95
CA LEU A 247 -4.04 26.88 -7.33
C LEU A 247 -5.10 27.87 -6.82
N ALA A 248 -6.13 28.12 -7.63
CA ALA A 248 -7.29 28.92 -7.25
C ALA A 248 -8.01 28.32 -6.03
N SER A 249 -8.34 27.03 -6.05
CA SER A 249 -9.04 26.39 -4.93
C SER A 249 -8.24 26.42 -3.61
N VAL A 250 -6.90 26.32 -3.64
CA VAL A 250 -6.05 26.47 -2.44
C VAL A 250 -6.10 27.89 -1.89
N LEU A 251 -5.93 28.89 -2.75
CA LEU A 251 -5.87 30.31 -2.35
C LEU A 251 -7.24 30.86 -1.94
N LEU A 252 -8.30 30.39 -2.59
CA LEU A 252 -9.69 30.71 -2.28
C LEU A 252 -10.29 29.83 -1.18
N GLY A 253 -9.56 28.84 -0.65
CA GLY A 253 -10.06 27.99 0.43
C GLY A 253 -11.22 27.06 0.03
N ASN A 254 -11.41 26.77 -1.26
CA ASN A 254 -12.43 25.87 -1.80
C ASN A 254 -11.92 24.42 -1.80
N TYR A 255 -11.68 23.84 -0.61
CA TYR A 255 -11.03 22.52 -0.49
C TYR A 255 -11.83 21.35 -1.07
N GLY A 256 -13.16 21.46 -1.14
CA GLY A 256 -14.02 20.49 -1.82
C GLY A 256 -13.69 20.35 -3.30
N GLU A 257 -13.54 21.49 -3.99
CA GLU A 257 -13.18 21.55 -5.40
C GLU A 257 -11.71 21.18 -5.60
N LEU A 258 -10.83 21.61 -4.69
CA LEU A 258 -9.41 21.27 -4.71
C LEU A 258 -9.18 19.77 -4.88
N PHE A 259 -9.84 18.94 -4.08
CA PHE A 259 -9.64 17.49 -4.13
C PHE A 259 -10.10 16.89 -5.46
N VAL A 260 -11.18 17.43 -6.04
CA VAL A 260 -11.66 17.01 -7.36
C VAL A 260 -10.65 17.38 -8.44
N TYR A 261 -10.17 18.62 -8.46
CA TYR A 261 -9.18 19.07 -9.45
C TYR A 261 -7.85 18.35 -9.29
N LEU A 262 -7.37 18.13 -8.07
CA LEU A 262 -6.17 17.32 -7.81
C LEU A 262 -6.30 15.93 -8.41
N SER A 263 -7.45 15.28 -8.26
CA SER A 263 -7.66 13.93 -8.79
C SER A 263 -7.69 13.85 -10.32
N LYS A 264 -7.93 14.98 -11.00
CA LYS A 264 -7.84 15.10 -12.46
C LYS A 264 -6.41 15.33 -12.94
N VAL A 265 -5.63 16.08 -12.17
CA VAL A 265 -4.19 16.29 -12.44
C VAL A 265 -3.45 14.98 -12.25
N ASP A 266 -3.52 14.38 -11.05
CA ASP A 266 -2.92 13.09 -10.77
C ASP A 266 -3.47 12.47 -9.47
N LEU A 267 -3.70 11.16 -9.50
CA LEU A 267 -4.27 10.43 -8.37
C LEU A 267 -3.25 10.26 -7.23
N TRP A 268 -1.96 10.06 -7.53
CA TRP A 268 -0.93 9.99 -6.49
C TRP A 268 -0.84 11.33 -5.77
N LEU A 269 -0.80 12.44 -6.50
CA LEU A 269 -0.72 13.80 -5.97
C LEU A 269 -1.91 14.08 -5.06
N CYS A 270 -3.12 13.81 -5.54
CA CYS A 270 -4.34 13.98 -4.76
C CYS A 270 -4.31 13.17 -3.47
N THR A 271 -3.98 11.88 -3.57
CA THR A 271 -3.97 10.95 -2.42
C THR A 271 -3.03 11.45 -1.32
N HIS A 272 -1.82 11.84 -1.69
CA HIS A 272 -0.82 12.26 -0.72
C HIS A 272 -1.11 13.64 -0.16
N ILE A 273 -1.50 14.62 -0.99
CA ILE A 273 -1.89 15.96 -0.51
C ILE A 273 -3.05 15.86 0.48
N VAL A 274 -4.10 15.08 0.17
CA VAL A 274 -5.24 14.90 1.08
C VAL A 274 -4.81 14.22 2.39
N ASP A 275 -3.96 13.20 2.33
CA ASP A 275 -3.43 12.54 3.53
C ASP A 275 -2.59 13.51 4.39
N PHE A 276 -1.73 14.32 3.77
CA PHE A 276 -0.97 15.36 4.46
C PHE A 276 -1.89 16.40 5.11
N ILE A 277 -2.85 16.95 4.37
CA ILE A 277 -3.83 17.94 4.87
C ILE A 277 -4.57 17.41 6.10
N PHE A 278 -5.00 16.14 6.05
CA PHE A 278 -5.67 15.49 7.17
C PHE A 278 -4.74 15.30 8.37
N ASN A 279 -3.52 14.79 8.15
CA ASN A 279 -2.56 14.53 9.22
C ASN A 279 -2.03 15.80 9.89
N PHE A 280 -1.94 16.91 9.14
CA PHE A 280 -1.60 18.22 9.67
C PHE A 280 -2.74 18.89 10.44
N GLU A 281 -3.96 18.34 10.40
CA GLU A 281 -5.18 19.03 10.85
C GLU A 281 -5.28 20.44 10.22
N ALA A 282 -4.81 20.58 8.98
CA ALA A 282 -4.67 21.87 8.31
C ALA A 282 -6.02 22.53 8.00
N LEU A 283 -7.10 21.75 8.05
CA LEU A 283 -8.48 22.20 7.79
C LEU A 283 -9.36 21.92 9.01
N GLU A 284 -10.30 22.83 9.25
CA GLU A 284 -11.33 22.67 10.29
C GLU A 284 -12.22 21.46 10.03
N THR A 285 -12.73 20.85 11.11
CA THR A 285 -13.66 19.70 11.03
C THR A 285 -14.90 19.99 10.18
N SER A 286 -15.34 21.25 10.14
CA SER A 286 -16.47 21.73 9.33
C SER A 286 -16.27 21.45 7.83
N VAL A 287 -15.04 21.59 7.32
CA VAL A 287 -14.72 21.35 5.90
C VAL A 287 -14.86 19.88 5.54
N TRP A 288 -14.42 18.98 6.42
CA TRP A 288 -14.53 17.54 6.21
C TRP A 288 -15.99 17.05 6.24
N ASN A 289 -16.86 17.73 6.99
CA ASN A 289 -18.28 17.39 7.11
C ASN A 289 -19.09 17.71 5.83
N ILE A 290 -18.52 18.44 4.88
CA ILE A 290 -19.17 18.73 3.59
C ILE A 290 -19.25 17.45 2.73
N PHE A 291 -18.35 16.50 2.95
CA PHE A 291 -18.26 15.28 2.16
C PHE A 291 -19.14 14.17 2.75
N ASN A 292 -19.82 13.42 1.88
CA ASN A 292 -20.62 12.25 2.27
C ASN A 292 -19.77 11.08 2.78
N SER A 293 -18.49 11.07 2.44
CA SER A 293 -17.50 10.06 2.84
C SER A 293 -16.19 10.75 3.15
N ASP A 294 -15.38 10.17 4.04
CA ASP A 294 -14.04 10.68 4.33
C ASP A 294 -13.18 10.70 3.04
N PRO A 295 -12.84 11.89 2.50
CA PRO A 295 -12.11 11.99 1.24
C PRO A 295 -10.71 11.41 1.35
N ARG A 296 -10.06 11.44 2.53
CA ARG A 296 -8.75 10.79 2.73
C ARG A 296 -8.86 9.29 2.51
N LEU A 297 -9.84 8.65 3.16
CA LEU A 297 -10.05 7.20 3.00
C LEU A 297 -10.43 6.85 1.56
N TYR A 298 -11.23 7.69 0.92
CA TYR A 298 -11.61 7.51 -0.48
C TYR A 298 -10.38 7.49 -1.40
N TYR A 299 -9.54 8.52 -1.37
CA TYR A 299 -8.38 8.60 -2.26
C TYR A 299 -7.29 7.57 -1.94
N LEU A 300 -7.02 7.29 -0.66
CA LEU A 300 -6.11 6.19 -0.27
C LEU A 300 -6.58 4.84 -0.82
N THR A 301 -7.88 4.55 -0.72
CA THR A 301 -8.46 3.31 -1.28
C THR A 301 -8.36 3.30 -2.79
N LYS A 302 -8.70 4.41 -3.47
CA LYS A 302 -8.64 4.52 -4.93
C LYS A 302 -7.21 4.33 -5.45
N TYR A 303 -6.22 4.92 -4.80
CA TYR A 303 -4.84 4.73 -5.20
C TYR A 303 -4.35 3.31 -4.89
N GLY A 304 -4.76 2.73 -3.76
CA GLY A 304 -4.57 1.30 -3.47
C GLY A 304 -5.14 0.38 -4.55
N ASP A 305 -6.34 0.68 -5.08
CA ASP A 305 -6.96 -0.09 -6.17
C ASP A 305 -6.13 -0.04 -7.46
N VAL A 306 -5.55 1.12 -7.78
CA VAL A 306 -4.63 1.26 -8.93
C VAL A 306 -3.37 0.43 -8.70
N LEU A 307 -2.72 0.58 -7.54
CA LEU A 307 -1.50 -0.18 -7.22
C LEU A 307 -1.72 -1.69 -7.16
N SER A 308 -2.84 -2.14 -6.61
CA SER A 308 -3.18 -3.57 -6.49
C SER A 308 -3.42 -4.24 -7.83
N SER A 309 -3.76 -3.47 -8.86
CA SER A 309 -3.95 -3.95 -10.22
C SER A 309 -2.62 -4.18 -10.96
N HIS A 310 -1.50 -3.67 -10.45
CA HIS A 310 -0.16 -3.83 -11.04
C HIS A 310 0.65 -4.94 -10.34
N GLU A 311 1.30 -5.80 -11.12
CA GLU A 311 2.05 -6.97 -10.62
C GLU A 311 3.24 -6.60 -9.72
N ASP A 312 3.90 -5.48 -9.99
CA ASP A 312 5.07 -5.04 -9.21
C ASP A 312 4.68 -4.23 -7.97
N TYR A 313 3.48 -3.64 -7.95
CA TYR A 313 3.07 -2.66 -6.94
C TYR A 313 1.97 -3.14 -5.99
N TRP A 314 1.38 -4.32 -6.21
CA TRP A 314 0.30 -4.79 -5.34
C TRP A 314 0.73 -4.92 -3.87
N LEU A 315 2.00 -5.21 -3.60
CA LEU A 315 2.49 -5.30 -2.23
C LEU A 315 2.41 -3.92 -1.54
N LEU A 316 2.77 -2.86 -2.25
CA LEU A 316 2.66 -1.47 -1.77
C LEU A 316 1.19 -1.09 -1.52
N SER A 317 0.26 -1.60 -2.34
CA SER A 317 -1.17 -1.34 -2.15
C SER A 317 -1.67 -1.76 -0.76
N LEU A 318 -1.09 -2.81 -0.16
CA LEU A 318 -1.47 -3.28 1.17
C LEU A 318 -1.27 -2.18 2.21
N ASP A 319 -0.17 -1.44 2.16
CA ASP A 319 0.12 -0.37 3.12
C ASP A 319 -0.90 0.78 3.05
N TYR A 320 -1.35 1.12 1.84
CA TYR A 320 -2.43 2.09 1.63
C TYR A 320 -3.75 1.61 2.21
N TYR A 321 -4.14 0.37 1.93
CA TYR A 321 -5.35 -0.22 2.49
C TYR A 321 -5.32 -0.34 4.01
N MET A 322 -4.17 -0.66 4.61
CA MET A 322 -4.01 -0.74 6.06
C MET A 322 -4.24 0.61 6.76
N CYS A 323 -4.01 1.71 6.04
CA CYS A 323 -4.30 3.07 6.51
C CYS A 323 -5.80 3.42 6.48
N CYS A 324 -6.65 2.57 5.88
CA CYS A 324 -8.09 2.78 5.71
C CYS A 324 -8.98 2.08 6.77
N GLY A 325 -8.38 1.59 7.85
CA GLY A 325 -9.10 0.93 8.94
C GLY A 325 -9.68 -0.42 8.55
N LYS A 326 -10.83 -0.81 9.12
CA LYS A 326 -11.37 -2.18 8.98
C LYS A 326 -11.70 -2.57 7.54
N ASN A 327 -12.31 -1.68 6.77
CA ASN A 327 -12.67 -1.98 5.39
C ASN A 327 -11.42 -2.17 4.53
N GLY A 328 -10.42 -1.31 4.70
CA GLY A 328 -9.14 -1.45 4.03
C GLY A 328 -8.39 -2.72 4.45
N HIS A 329 -8.44 -3.09 5.74
CA HIS A 329 -7.86 -4.35 6.22
C HIS A 329 -8.42 -5.57 5.47
N ASN A 330 -9.74 -5.63 5.30
CA ASN A 330 -10.39 -6.70 4.53
C ASN A 330 -9.98 -6.67 3.05
N MET A 331 -9.86 -5.49 2.44
CA MET A 331 -9.41 -5.35 1.06
C MET A 331 -7.96 -5.84 0.88
N ALA A 332 -7.07 -5.46 1.78
CA ALA A 332 -5.68 -5.90 1.77
C ALA A 332 -5.56 -7.43 1.88
N GLU A 333 -6.35 -8.04 2.77
CA GLU A 333 -6.43 -9.49 2.92
C GLU A 333 -6.92 -10.16 1.62
N GLU A 334 -7.99 -9.63 1.00
CA GLU A 334 -8.49 -10.14 -0.28
C GLU A 334 -7.45 -10.06 -1.41
N ILE A 335 -6.74 -8.94 -1.54
CA ILE A 335 -5.70 -8.74 -2.56
C ILE A 335 -4.56 -9.73 -2.37
N LEU A 336 -4.14 -9.96 -1.12
CA LEU A 336 -3.11 -10.94 -0.79
C LEU A 336 -3.55 -12.36 -1.15
N LEU A 337 -4.81 -12.73 -0.85
CA LEU A 337 -5.35 -14.06 -1.15
C LEU A 337 -5.54 -14.34 -2.65
N ARG A 338 -5.62 -13.30 -3.49
CA ARG A 338 -5.70 -13.44 -4.95
C ARG A 338 -4.35 -13.73 -5.60
N GLN A 339 -3.24 -13.60 -4.86
CA GLN A 339 -1.91 -13.86 -5.41
C GLN A 339 -1.74 -15.35 -5.75
N PRO A 340 -1.19 -15.69 -6.92
CA PRO A 340 -1.10 -17.07 -7.35
C PRO A 340 -0.12 -17.87 -6.48
N LEU A 341 -0.54 -19.08 -6.08
CA LEU A 341 0.25 -20.03 -5.30
C LEU A 341 1.02 -20.99 -6.23
N GLU A 342 2.15 -20.52 -6.75
CA GLU A 342 2.95 -21.30 -7.71
C GLU A 342 3.86 -22.33 -7.04
N ASN A 343 4.45 -21.96 -5.89
CA ASN A 343 5.44 -22.78 -5.20
C ASN A 343 5.46 -22.49 -3.69
N TYR A 344 6.14 -23.37 -2.94
CA TYR A 344 6.29 -23.24 -1.49
C TYR A 344 6.98 -21.95 -1.05
N SER A 345 7.91 -21.39 -1.84
CA SER A 345 8.57 -20.14 -1.51
C SER A 345 7.59 -18.96 -1.52
N LYS A 346 6.77 -18.86 -2.56
CA LYS A 346 5.71 -17.85 -2.68
C LYS A 346 4.65 -18.02 -1.60
N PHE A 347 4.23 -19.25 -1.33
CA PHE A 347 3.33 -19.56 -0.21
C PHE A 347 3.87 -19.07 1.15
N ASN A 348 5.12 -19.40 1.48
CA ASN A 348 5.74 -18.95 2.73
C ASN A 348 5.90 -17.42 2.80
N LYS A 349 6.18 -16.76 1.67
CA LYS A 349 6.22 -15.30 1.58
C LYS A 349 4.85 -14.70 1.91
N LEU A 350 3.77 -15.22 1.32
CA LEU A 350 2.40 -14.75 1.58
C LEU A 350 1.97 -15.00 3.04
N LEU A 351 2.31 -16.15 3.62
CA LEU A 351 2.10 -16.41 5.05
C LEU A 351 2.87 -15.42 5.95
N GLY A 352 4.11 -15.09 5.58
CA GLY A 352 4.90 -14.07 6.25
C GLY A 352 4.19 -12.71 6.24
N LEU A 353 3.62 -12.32 5.09
CA LEU A 353 2.84 -11.10 4.96
C LEU A 353 1.54 -11.16 5.80
N CYS A 354 0.81 -12.28 5.81
CA CYS A 354 -0.33 -12.46 6.70
C CYS A 354 0.04 -12.22 8.17
N LYS A 355 1.21 -12.70 8.61
CA LYS A 355 1.70 -12.46 9.97
C LYS A 355 2.06 -10.99 10.22
N ILE A 356 2.73 -10.33 9.26
CA ILE A 356 3.12 -8.91 9.38
C ILE A 356 1.89 -8.02 9.49
N TYR A 357 0.89 -8.25 8.65
CA TYR A 357 -0.31 -7.42 8.60
C TYR A 357 -1.40 -7.86 9.57
N GLY A 358 -1.33 -9.08 10.14
CA GLY A 358 -2.31 -9.61 11.09
C GLY A 358 -3.53 -10.31 10.46
N PHE A 359 -3.38 -10.85 9.24
CA PHE A 359 -4.44 -11.58 8.53
C PHE A 359 -4.53 -13.05 8.97
N GLU A 360 -5.12 -13.30 10.14
CA GLU A 360 -5.27 -14.67 10.68
C GLU A 360 -6.18 -15.55 9.80
N THR A 361 -7.33 -15.02 9.38
CA THR A 361 -8.28 -15.70 8.47
C THR A 361 -7.68 -15.94 7.09
N GLY A 362 -6.83 -15.03 6.63
CA GLY A 362 -6.10 -15.12 5.38
C GLY A 362 -5.06 -16.22 5.42
N ALA A 363 -4.30 -16.33 6.51
CA ALA A 363 -3.35 -17.43 6.69
C ALA A 363 -4.06 -18.80 6.64
N GLU A 364 -5.20 -18.96 7.32
CA GLU A 364 -6.00 -20.19 7.26
C GLU A 364 -6.48 -20.50 5.82
N SER A 365 -6.92 -19.47 5.09
CA SER A 365 -7.37 -19.61 3.70
C SER A 365 -6.23 -19.99 2.76
N LEU A 366 -5.03 -19.43 2.96
CA LEU A 366 -3.83 -19.82 2.21
C LEU A 366 -3.47 -21.30 2.45
N TYR A 367 -3.47 -21.77 3.70
CA TYR A 367 -3.22 -23.18 3.98
C TYR A 367 -4.26 -24.10 3.30
N LYS A 368 -5.54 -23.73 3.32
CA LYS A 368 -6.59 -24.48 2.62
C LYS A 368 -6.36 -24.54 1.11
N ASN A 369 -6.02 -23.42 0.49
CA ASN A 369 -5.78 -23.32 -0.95
C ASN A 369 -4.52 -24.09 -1.36
N MET A 370 -3.43 -23.95 -0.61
CA MET A 370 -2.20 -24.70 -0.84
C MET A 370 -2.41 -26.20 -0.64
N GLY A 371 -3.12 -26.61 0.42
CA GLY A 371 -3.47 -28.01 0.66
C GLY A 371 -4.29 -28.61 -0.47
N ALA A 372 -5.25 -27.86 -1.01
CA ALA A 372 -6.03 -28.30 -2.18
C ALA A 372 -5.17 -28.42 -3.44
N GLU A 373 -4.23 -27.49 -3.66
CA GLU A 373 -3.30 -27.55 -4.80
C GLU A 373 -2.36 -28.76 -4.73
N LEU A 374 -1.78 -29.02 -3.55
CA LEU A 374 -0.93 -30.18 -3.31
C LEU A 374 -1.70 -31.49 -3.50
N LEU A 375 -2.95 -31.53 -3.08
CA LEU A 375 -3.81 -32.69 -3.30
C LEU A 375 -4.06 -32.95 -4.79
N ARG A 376 -4.22 -31.90 -5.61
CA ARG A 376 -4.33 -32.05 -7.09
C ARG A 376 -3.06 -32.61 -7.73
N LYS A 377 -1.91 -32.37 -7.12
CA LYS A 377 -0.60 -32.89 -7.55
C LYS A 377 -0.26 -34.25 -6.94
N GLU A 378 -1.17 -34.85 -6.17
CA GLU A 378 -0.94 -36.10 -5.41
C GLU A 378 0.20 -35.99 -4.38
N GLU A 379 0.55 -34.77 -3.95
CA GLU A 379 1.52 -34.51 -2.89
C GLU A 379 0.86 -34.60 -1.51
N PHE A 380 0.49 -35.81 -1.10
CA PHE A 380 -0.36 -36.03 0.08
C PHE A 380 0.24 -35.53 1.40
N ILE A 381 1.55 -35.69 1.61
CA ILE A 381 2.20 -35.31 2.89
C ILE A 381 2.16 -33.80 3.09
N GLY A 382 2.52 -33.03 2.06
CA GLY A 382 2.43 -31.57 2.12
C GLY A 382 1.00 -31.07 2.31
N ALA A 383 0.01 -31.76 1.71
CA ALA A 383 -1.40 -31.44 1.91
C ALA A 383 -1.84 -31.72 3.37
N ILE A 384 -1.40 -32.82 3.97
CA ILE A 384 -1.66 -33.15 5.38
C ILE A 384 -1.08 -32.07 6.30
N ASP A 385 0.17 -31.63 6.07
CA ASP A 385 0.78 -30.56 6.86
C ASP A 385 -0.07 -29.27 6.80
N CYS A 386 -0.55 -28.89 5.62
CA CYS A 386 -1.42 -27.73 5.44
C CYS A 386 -2.75 -27.86 6.20
N TYR A 387 -3.41 -29.02 6.13
CA TYR A 387 -4.67 -29.24 6.85
C TYR A 387 -4.50 -29.46 8.35
N TYR A 388 -3.31 -29.87 8.81
CA TYR A 388 -2.95 -29.89 10.21
C TYR A 388 -2.91 -28.48 10.80
N PHE A 389 -2.29 -27.51 10.10
CA PHE A 389 -2.29 -26.10 10.52
C PHE A 389 -3.69 -25.49 10.61
N VAL A 390 -4.60 -25.92 9.73
CA VAL A 390 -6.02 -25.50 9.74
C VAL A 390 -6.83 -26.25 10.82
N GLY A 391 -6.30 -27.32 11.41
CA GLY A 391 -7.00 -28.17 12.36
C GLY A 391 -8.10 -29.04 11.72
N SER A 392 -8.00 -29.33 10.42
CA SER A 392 -9.03 -30.11 9.70
C SER A 392 -8.75 -31.62 9.75
N GLU A 393 -9.10 -32.25 10.88
CA GLU A 393 -8.93 -33.70 11.06
C GLU A 393 -9.69 -34.52 10.01
N LYS A 394 -10.88 -34.06 9.62
CA LYS A 394 -11.69 -34.70 8.56
C LYS A 394 -10.94 -34.78 7.23
N LYS A 395 -10.30 -33.68 6.80
CA LYS A 395 -9.53 -33.68 5.54
C LYS A 395 -8.27 -34.53 5.64
N MET A 396 -7.57 -34.50 6.77
CA MET A 396 -6.42 -35.40 6.96
C MET A 396 -6.82 -36.88 6.89
N ASN A 397 -7.97 -37.26 7.48
CA ASN A 397 -8.51 -38.62 7.38
C ASN A 397 -8.90 -38.99 5.93
N GLU A 398 -9.52 -38.07 5.18
CA GLU A 398 -9.85 -38.29 3.76
C GLU A 398 -8.59 -38.49 2.91
N ILE A 399 -7.54 -37.71 3.15
CA ILE A 399 -6.24 -37.89 2.46
C ILE A 399 -5.61 -39.24 2.84
N GLY A 400 -5.67 -39.64 4.11
CA GLY A 400 -5.20 -40.96 4.54
C GLY A 400 -5.92 -42.10 3.81
N ARG A 401 -7.24 -42.00 3.60
CA ARG A 401 -7.99 -42.98 2.79
C ARG A 401 -7.54 -42.99 1.33
N GLU A 402 -7.16 -41.85 0.78
CA GLU A 402 -6.65 -41.78 -0.59
C GLU A 402 -5.27 -42.43 -0.72
N ILE A 403 -4.38 -42.23 0.25
CA ILE A 403 -3.09 -42.94 0.33
C ILE A 403 -3.32 -44.46 0.38
N LEU A 404 -4.28 -44.91 1.21
CA LEU A 404 -4.64 -46.33 1.28
C LEU A 404 -5.15 -46.86 -0.07
N ARG A 405 -6.01 -46.10 -0.75
CA ARG A 405 -6.53 -46.48 -2.08
C ARG A 405 -5.43 -46.56 -3.13
N GLN A 406 -4.49 -45.62 -3.12
CA GLN A 406 -3.34 -45.65 -4.02
C GLN A 406 -2.53 -46.93 -3.80
N TYR A 407 -2.19 -47.23 -2.54
CA TYR A 407 -1.51 -48.47 -2.16
C TYR A 407 -2.27 -49.73 -2.61
N LEU A 408 -3.59 -49.77 -2.40
CA LEU A 408 -4.42 -50.91 -2.80
C LEU A 408 -4.47 -51.11 -4.33
N ASN A 409 -4.35 -50.03 -5.10
CA ASN A 409 -4.37 -50.09 -6.56
C ASN A 409 -3.00 -50.51 -7.14
N THR A 410 -1.89 -50.07 -6.54
CA THR A 410 -0.54 -50.32 -7.05
C THR A 410 0.13 -51.55 -6.43
N GLY A 411 -0.16 -51.85 -5.16
CA GLY A 411 0.57 -52.79 -4.31
C GLY A 411 1.97 -52.31 -3.92
N SER A 412 2.30 -51.04 -4.17
CA SER A 412 3.64 -50.48 -3.99
C SER A 412 3.83 -49.97 -2.56
N VAL A 413 4.77 -50.57 -1.82
CA VAL A 413 5.15 -50.11 -0.47
C VAL A 413 5.66 -48.66 -0.46
N ASN A 414 6.13 -48.15 -1.60
CA ASN A 414 6.57 -46.76 -1.72
C ASN A 414 5.44 -45.76 -1.53
N ASP A 415 4.19 -46.15 -1.80
CA ASP A 415 3.02 -45.29 -1.69
C ASP A 415 2.72 -44.94 -0.22
N LEU A 416 3.15 -45.80 0.70
CA LEU A 416 3.02 -45.60 2.14
C LEU A 416 4.23 -44.89 2.77
N ARG A 417 5.37 -44.83 2.05
CA ARG A 417 6.63 -44.32 2.59
C ARG A 417 6.53 -42.88 3.10
N GLY A 418 5.73 -42.05 2.43
CA GLY A 418 5.55 -40.65 2.83
C GLY A 418 5.01 -40.49 4.26
N VAL A 419 4.21 -41.45 4.74
CA VAL A 419 3.57 -41.39 6.08
C VAL A 419 4.62 -41.45 7.21
N GLU A 420 5.79 -42.02 6.96
CA GLU A 420 6.91 -42.03 7.92
C GLU A 420 7.43 -40.62 8.21
N SER A 421 7.36 -39.71 7.22
CA SER A 421 7.88 -38.34 7.35
C SER A 421 6.97 -37.40 8.16
N LEU A 422 5.75 -37.82 8.47
CA LEU A 422 4.79 -37.03 9.25
C LEU A 422 5.24 -36.91 10.71
N CYS A 423 5.01 -35.73 11.30
CA CYS A 423 5.34 -35.50 12.70
C CYS A 423 4.41 -36.28 13.65
N SER A 424 4.92 -36.58 14.84
CA SER A 424 4.20 -37.40 15.83
C SER A 424 2.88 -36.78 16.29
N SER A 425 2.75 -35.45 16.26
CA SER A 425 1.50 -34.78 16.63
C SER A 425 0.38 -35.06 15.62
N ILE A 426 0.66 -35.04 14.31
CA ILE A 426 -0.29 -35.41 13.26
C ILE A 426 -0.71 -36.88 13.41
N ILE A 427 0.27 -37.78 13.54
CA ILE A 427 0.04 -39.22 13.70
C ILE A 427 -0.80 -39.52 14.96
N SER A 428 -0.56 -38.78 16.04
CA SER A 428 -1.34 -38.94 17.28
C SER A 428 -2.79 -38.49 17.12
N GLN A 429 -3.06 -37.50 16.27
CA GLN A 429 -4.39 -36.93 16.10
C GLN A 429 -5.24 -37.66 15.06
N VAL A 430 -4.62 -38.33 14.07
CA VAL A 430 -5.33 -38.90 12.93
C VAL A 430 -5.17 -40.44 12.88
N PRO A 431 -6.19 -41.22 13.31
CA PRO A 431 -6.08 -42.66 13.49
C PRO A 431 -5.71 -43.45 12.24
N ILE A 432 -6.23 -43.05 11.06
CA ILE A 432 -5.92 -43.74 9.81
C ILE A 432 -4.45 -43.55 9.40
N LEU A 433 -3.88 -42.35 9.58
CA LEU A 433 -2.47 -42.09 9.29
C LEU A 433 -1.56 -42.88 10.22
N ARG A 434 -1.93 -42.99 11.50
CA ARG A 434 -1.23 -43.87 12.45
C ARG A 434 -1.24 -45.32 11.98
N SER A 435 -2.41 -45.81 11.56
CA SER A 435 -2.55 -47.21 11.11
C SER A 435 -1.76 -47.48 9.83
N LEU A 436 -1.71 -46.53 8.89
CA LEU A 436 -0.87 -46.60 7.69
C LEU A 436 0.62 -46.58 8.03
N GLN A 437 1.05 -45.75 8.98
CA GLN A 437 2.44 -45.71 9.44
C GLN A 437 2.85 -47.06 10.06
N MET A 438 1.98 -47.63 10.90
CA MET A 438 2.21 -48.94 11.50
C MET A 438 2.25 -50.05 10.44
N HIS A 439 1.38 -49.99 9.43
CA HIS A 439 1.40 -50.93 8.30
C HIS A 439 2.70 -50.85 7.51
N TYR A 440 3.14 -49.64 7.15
CA TYR A 440 4.41 -49.44 6.46
C TYR A 440 5.60 -50.03 7.25
N ASN A 441 5.68 -49.71 8.55
CA ASN A 441 6.73 -50.24 9.42
C ASN A 441 6.68 -51.77 9.50
N LEU A 442 5.48 -52.35 9.58
CA LEU A 442 5.30 -53.81 9.58
C LEU A 442 5.87 -54.43 8.31
N LEU A 443 5.52 -53.88 7.14
CA LEU A 443 6.03 -54.36 5.85
C LEU A 443 7.56 -54.28 5.75
N GLN A 444 8.19 -53.24 6.32
CA GLN A 444 9.65 -53.15 6.39
C GLN A 444 10.25 -54.25 7.28
N TYR A 445 9.70 -54.46 8.48
CA TYR A 445 10.20 -55.51 9.39
C TYR A 445 9.95 -56.92 8.88
N LEU A 446 8.82 -57.14 8.19
CA LEU A 446 8.52 -58.40 7.50
C LEU A 446 9.55 -58.72 6.43
N LYS A 447 10.04 -57.69 5.72
CA LYS A 447 11.10 -57.83 4.70
C LYS A 447 12.48 -58.07 5.33
N SER A 448 12.79 -57.46 6.47
CA SER A 448 14.08 -57.64 7.16
C SER A 448 14.14 -58.91 8.03
N GLY A 449 12.99 -59.47 8.42
CA GLY A 449 12.89 -60.67 9.25
C GLY A 449 13.05 -60.40 10.75
N GLU A 450 12.81 -59.18 11.21
CA GLU A 450 12.96 -58.77 12.62
C GLU A 450 11.79 -59.22 13.49
N THR A 451 11.80 -60.48 13.94
CA THR A 451 10.67 -61.12 14.64
C THR A 451 10.19 -60.37 15.89
N LEU A 452 11.09 -59.73 16.65
CA LEU A 452 10.72 -59.01 17.87
C LEU A 452 9.89 -57.76 17.57
N GLU A 453 10.31 -56.95 16.60
CA GLU A 453 9.58 -55.74 16.20
C GLU A 453 8.24 -56.07 15.53
N ILE A 454 8.20 -57.15 14.73
CA ILE A 454 6.94 -57.69 14.20
C ILE A 454 5.98 -58.03 15.35
N THR A 455 6.47 -58.70 16.40
CA THR A 455 5.66 -59.05 17.57
C THR A 455 5.06 -57.82 18.24
N ARG A 456 5.93 -56.82 18.49
CA ARG A 456 5.55 -55.58 19.16
C ARG A 456 4.50 -54.83 18.36
N LEU A 457 4.70 -54.71 17.05
CA LEU A 457 3.86 -53.90 16.18
C LEU A 457 2.50 -54.55 15.91
N ILE A 458 2.43 -55.88 15.80
CA ILE A 458 1.13 -56.61 15.73
C ILE A 458 0.33 -56.40 17.01
N ALA A 459 0.97 -56.51 18.18
CA ALA A 459 0.32 -56.24 19.45
C ALA A 459 -0.09 -54.76 19.58
N GLU A 460 0.65 -53.82 18.99
CA GLU A 460 0.29 -52.39 18.98
C GLU A 460 -0.88 -52.08 18.05
N ILE A 461 -0.89 -52.66 16.84
CA ILE A 461 -1.95 -52.46 15.83
C ILE A 461 -3.29 -53.03 16.34
N PHE A 462 -3.29 -54.27 16.84
CA PHE A 462 -4.52 -55.00 17.17
C PHE A 462 -4.83 -55.07 18.67
N GLY A 463 -3.81 -55.01 19.54
CA GLY A 463 -3.96 -55.23 20.99
C GLY A 463 -4.71 -54.13 21.74
N GLY A 464 -4.70 -52.89 21.25
CA GLY A 464 -5.31 -51.74 21.92
C GLY A 464 -6.01 -50.72 21.02
N GLY A 465 -6.11 -50.98 19.71
CA GLY A 465 -6.78 -50.09 18.75
C GLY A 465 -8.21 -50.52 18.43
N GLU A 466 -9.04 -49.58 17.96
CA GLU A 466 -10.34 -49.92 17.34
C GLU A 466 -10.17 -50.33 15.86
N PRO A 467 -10.99 -51.25 15.35
CA PRO A 467 -10.97 -51.64 13.94
C PRO A 467 -11.13 -50.46 12.99
N ASN A 468 -10.24 -50.36 12.00
CA ASN A 468 -10.28 -49.32 10.97
C ASN A 468 -10.02 -49.89 9.57
N GLU A 469 -10.11 -49.04 8.53
CA GLU A 469 -10.05 -49.49 7.14
C GLU A 469 -8.69 -50.10 6.74
N VAL A 470 -7.64 -49.89 7.53
CA VAL A 470 -6.28 -50.41 7.27
C VAL A 470 -6.10 -51.82 7.82
N TRP A 471 -6.82 -52.20 8.88
CA TRP A 471 -6.71 -53.53 9.51
C TRP A 471 -6.87 -54.72 8.55
N PRO A 472 -7.94 -54.81 7.72
CA PRO A 472 -8.08 -55.94 6.80
C PRO A 472 -6.91 -56.02 5.80
N VAL A 473 -6.35 -54.87 5.42
CA VAL A 473 -5.20 -54.78 4.52
C VAL A 473 -3.94 -55.32 5.19
N VAL A 474 -3.66 -54.88 6.43
CA VAL A 474 -2.53 -55.38 7.25
C VAL A 474 -2.60 -56.89 7.39
N ILE A 475 -3.78 -57.42 7.70
CA ILE A 475 -4.00 -58.86 7.89
C ILE A 475 -3.68 -59.58 6.57
N ILE A 476 -4.36 -59.26 5.47
CA ILE A 476 -4.19 -60.00 4.21
C ILE A 476 -2.76 -59.87 3.65
N ASP A 477 -2.13 -58.70 3.71
CA ASP A 477 -0.73 -58.52 3.28
C ASP A 477 0.23 -59.36 4.13
N THR A 478 0.01 -59.42 5.43
CA THR A 478 0.80 -60.27 6.34
C THR A 478 0.70 -61.74 5.95
N ILE A 479 -0.49 -62.23 5.54
CA ILE A 479 -0.65 -63.61 5.04
C ILE A 479 0.07 -63.83 3.73
N ALA A 480 0.01 -62.87 2.82
CA ALA A 480 0.65 -62.99 1.51
C ALA A 480 2.16 -63.15 1.70
N VAL A 481 2.74 -62.39 2.63
CA VAL A 481 4.15 -62.53 3.01
C VAL A 481 4.42 -63.87 3.73
N LEU A 482 3.54 -64.30 4.65
CA LEU A 482 3.66 -65.60 5.32
C LEU A 482 3.70 -66.79 4.34
N ASN A 483 2.82 -66.79 3.35
CA ASN A 483 2.71 -67.87 2.38
C ASN A 483 3.86 -67.87 1.35
N SER A 484 4.48 -66.71 1.10
CA SER A 484 5.55 -66.56 0.11
C SER A 484 6.95 -66.70 0.70
N SER A 485 7.11 -66.55 2.01
CA SER A 485 8.42 -66.46 2.65
C SER A 485 8.75 -67.68 3.51
N LYS A 486 10.01 -68.16 3.44
CA LYS A 486 10.58 -69.09 4.43
C LYS A 486 10.98 -68.35 5.72
N VAL A 487 10.18 -67.37 6.17
CA VAL A 487 10.48 -66.60 7.38
C VAL A 487 10.34 -67.52 8.58
N GLY A 488 11.48 -67.83 9.20
CA GLY A 488 11.59 -68.73 10.33
C GLY A 488 10.87 -68.18 11.57
N SER A 489 9.91 -68.97 12.05
CA SER A 489 9.22 -68.89 13.35
C SER A 489 8.44 -67.60 13.66
N TRP A 490 7.25 -67.51 13.10
CA TRP A 490 6.15 -66.77 13.74
C TRP A 490 5.76 -67.45 15.06
N ARG A 491 5.36 -66.66 16.07
CA ARG A 491 4.93 -67.15 17.38
C ARG A 491 3.41 -67.33 17.40
N SER A 492 2.93 -68.24 18.24
CA SER A 492 1.49 -68.46 18.46
C SER A 492 0.75 -67.16 18.82
N GLU A 493 1.40 -66.26 19.56
CA GLU A 493 0.89 -64.94 19.95
C GLU A 493 0.48 -64.07 18.75
N HIS A 494 1.27 -64.06 17.67
CA HIS A 494 0.96 -63.28 16.47
C HIS A 494 -0.33 -63.76 15.81
N PHE A 495 -0.47 -65.08 15.72
CA PHE A 495 -1.63 -65.72 15.10
C PHE A 495 -2.89 -65.53 15.95
N MET A 496 -2.76 -65.53 17.28
CA MET A 496 -3.88 -65.25 18.18
C MET A 496 -4.40 -63.83 17.99
N GLU A 497 -3.53 -62.82 17.98
CA GLU A 497 -3.96 -61.42 17.80
C GLU A 497 -4.59 -61.17 16.42
N MET A 498 -3.99 -61.68 15.34
CA MET A 498 -4.58 -61.56 14.00
C MET A 498 -5.91 -62.31 13.87
N SER A 499 -6.08 -63.47 14.54
CA SER A 499 -7.35 -64.20 14.55
C SER A 499 -8.43 -63.40 15.29
N ARG A 500 -8.09 -62.84 16.44
CA ARG A 500 -8.98 -61.98 17.23
C ARG A 500 -9.43 -60.77 16.41
N ALA A 501 -8.48 -60.07 15.79
CA ALA A 501 -8.77 -58.93 14.92
C ALA A 501 -9.62 -59.31 13.70
N SER A 502 -9.37 -60.48 13.09
CA SER A 502 -10.19 -60.99 11.98
C SER A 502 -11.63 -61.29 12.42
N GLU A 503 -11.81 -61.88 13.60
CA GLU A 503 -13.14 -62.13 14.17
C GLU A 503 -13.87 -60.81 14.49
N GLU A 504 -13.15 -59.83 15.03
CA GLU A 504 -13.68 -58.50 15.33
C GLU A 504 -14.14 -57.76 14.06
N LEU A 505 -13.34 -57.79 12.99
CA LEU A 505 -13.71 -57.22 11.69
C LEU A 505 -14.97 -57.88 11.10
N ARG A 506 -15.01 -59.22 11.09
CA ARG A 506 -16.14 -59.99 10.52
C ARG A 506 -17.45 -59.76 11.27
N ASN A 507 -17.37 -59.62 12.59
CA ASN A 507 -18.50 -59.38 13.47
C ASN A 507 -18.84 -57.89 13.62
N SER A 508 -18.07 -56.99 13.01
CA SER A 508 -18.26 -55.55 13.14
C SER A 508 -19.57 -55.08 12.47
N PRO A 509 -20.39 -54.25 13.15
CA PRO A 509 -21.61 -53.70 12.57
C PRO A 509 -21.32 -52.70 11.43
N ILE A 510 -20.11 -52.18 11.34
CA ILE A 510 -19.68 -51.20 10.32
C ILE A 510 -18.74 -51.82 9.27
N LYS A 511 -18.73 -53.15 9.13
CA LYS A 511 -17.80 -53.87 8.23
C LYS A 511 -17.81 -53.39 6.79
N TYR A 512 -18.95 -52.91 6.28
CA TYR A 512 -19.00 -52.30 4.95
C TYR A 512 -18.05 -51.11 4.83
N ASN A 513 -18.00 -50.22 5.82
CA ASN A 513 -17.11 -49.06 5.82
C ASN A 513 -15.64 -49.47 5.93
N LEU A 514 -15.35 -50.50 6.75
CA LEU A 514 -13.99 -51.02 6.94
C LEU A 514 -13.45 -51.70 5.67
N TYR A 515 -14.33 -52.33 4.89
CA TYR A 515 -13.96 -53.05 3.67
C TYR A 515 -14.13 -52.23 2.39
N GLU A 516 -14.82 -51.08 2.45
CA GLU A 516 -15.10 -50.23 1.28
C GLU A 516 -13.84 -49.94 0.47
N PRO A 517 -12.69 -49.54 1.04
CA PRO A 517 -11.50 -49.21 0.25
C PRO A 517 -10.95 -50.40 -0.54
N ILE A 518 -11.06 -51.62 0.01
CA ILE A 518 -10.66 -52.86 -0.66
C ILE A 518 -11.63 -53.14 -1.81
N ILE A 519 -12.93 -53.13 -1.52
CA ILE A 519 -13.99 -53.45 -2.49
C ILE A 519 -13.99 -52.48 -3.68
N SER A 520 -13.75 -51.18 -3.43
CA SER A 520 -13.71 -50.15 -4.46
C SER A 520 -12.37 -50.04 -5.19
N SER A 521 -11.33 -50.73 -4.72
CA SER A 521 -10.04 -50.75 -5.41
C SER A 521 -10.16 -51.42 -6.79
N SER A 522 -9.41 -50.92 -7.77
CA SER A 522 -9.49 -51.33 -9.19
C SER A 522 -8.13 -51.70 -9.78
N GLY A 523 -7.11 -51.81 -8.94
CA GLY A 523 -5.76 -52.22 -9.33
C GLY A 523 -5.62 -53.68 -9.73
N ASN A 524 -4.36 -54.14 -9.78
CA ASN A 524 -3.99 -55.53 -10.09
C ASN A 524 -3.46 -56.30 -8.88
N THR A 525 -3.76 -55.85 -7.66
CA THR A 525 -3.32 -56.47 -6.41
C THR A 525 -4.23 -57.65 -6.04
N LEU A 526 -3.81 -58.47 -5.06
CA LEU A 526 -4.70 -59.50 -4.51
C LEU A 526 -5.98 -58.87 -3.93
N MET A 527 -5.83 -57.75 -3.22
CA MET A 527 -6.91 -57.03 -2.58
C MET A 527 -7.95 -56.55 -3.59
N SER A 528 -7.51 -56.09 -4.76
CA SER A 528 -8.42 -55.59 -5.80
C SER A 528 -9.25 -56.69 -6.47
N THR A 529 -8.97 -57.97 -6.21
CA THR A 529 -9.83 -59.07 -6.65
C THR A 529 -11.08 -59.23 -5.78
N PHE A 530 -11.07 -58.71 -4.55
CA PHE A 530 -12.20 -58.79 -3.63
C PHE A 530 -13.22 -57.70 -3.95
N LYS A 531 -14.41 -58.09 -4.41
CA LYS A 531 -15.47 -57.16 -4.88
C LYS A 531 -16.70 -57.13 -3.98
N THR A 532 -16.75 -57.99 -2.98
CA THR A 532 -17.87 -58.09 -2.05
C THR A 532 -17.37 -58.20 -0.61
N ILE A 533 -18.25 -57.89 0.35
CA ILE A 533 -17.99 -58.15 1.78
C ILE A 533 -17.65 -59.63 1.99
N GLN A 534 -18.32 -60.52 1.26
CA GLN A 534 -18.11 -61.97 1.36
C GLN A 534 -16.69 -62.35 0.95
N ASP A 535 -16.15 -61.77 -0.13
CA ASP A 535 -14.79 -62.06 -0.59
C ASP A 535 -13.75 -61.71 0.49
N VAL A 536 -13.93 -60.58 1.16
CA VAL A 536 -13.05 -60.14 2.26
C VAL A 536 -13.24 -61.01 3.51
N ASP A 537 -14.49 -61.31 3.89
CA ASP A 537 -14.80 -62.20 5.01
C ASP A 537 -14.23 -63.61 4.78
N ASP A 538 -14.26 -64.13 3.55
CA ASP A 538 -13.69 -65.41 3.15
C ASP A 538 -12.16 -65.38 3.20
N ALA A 539 -11.53 -64.29 2.74
CA ALA A 539 -10.09 -64.08 2.86
C ALA A 539 -9.63 -64.04 4.34
N LEU A 540 -10.41 -63.39 5.22
CA LEU A 540 -10.17 -63.37 6.66
C LEU A 540 -10.49 -64.72 7.34
N LEU A 541 -11.45 -65.50 6.82
CA LEU A 541 -11.71 -66.86 7.29
C LEU A 541 -10.57 -67.80 6.96
N LEU A 542 -9.94 -67.67 5.78
CA LEU A 542 -8.75 -68.44 5.43
C LEU A 542 -7.62 -68.25 6.46
N PHE A 543 -7.50 -67.06 7.06
CA PHE A 543 -6.63 -66.81 8.22
C PHE A 543 -6.97 -67.69 9.43
N ILE A 544 -8.24 -67.66 9.85
CA ILE A 544 -8.73 -68.45 10.99
C ILE A 544 -8.47 -69.94 10.74
N TYR A 545 -8.74 -70.43 9.52
CA TYR A 545 -8.54 -71.83 9.15
C TYR A 545 -7.06 -72.24 9.06
N ASN A 546 -6.18 -71.38 8.54
CA ASN A 546 -4.75 -71.67 8.48
C ASN A 546 -4.10 -71.63 9.88
N ASN A 547 -4.56 -70.77 10.78
CA ASN A 547 -4.10 -70.71 12.17
C ASN A 547 -4.42 -72.00 12.94
N LEU A 548 -5.59 -72.60 12.70
CA LEU A 548 -5.94 -73.91 13.28
C LEU A 548 -5.01 -75.05 12.80
N LYS A 549 -4.51 -74.97 11.57
CA LYS A 549 -3.53 -75.95 11.05
C LYS A 549 -2.12 -75.75 11.61
N HIS A 550 -1.69 -74.53 11.90
CA HIS A 550 -0.36 -74.26 12.46
C HIS A 550 -0.28 -74.49 13.97
N ILE A 551 -1.37 -74.29 14.72
CA ILE A 551 -1.44 -74.61 16.15
C ILE A 551 -1.50 -76.13 16.38
N SER A 552 -2.02 -76.91 15.43
CA SER A 552 -2.08 -78.39 15.54
C SER A 552 -0.77 -79.11 15.19
N PHE A 553 0.29 -78.37 14.86
CA PHE A 553 1.64 -78.91 14.56
C PHE A 553 2.75 -78.39 15.49
N ILE A 554 2.40 -77.73 16.59
CA ILE A 554 3.28 -77.47 17.76
C ILE A 554 2.77 -78.34 18.90
#